data_AF-A0A924YH94-F1
#
_entry.id   AF-A0A924YH94-F1
#
_cell.length_a   1.000
_cell.length_b   1.000
_cell.length_c   1.000
_cell.angle_alpha   90.00
_cell.angle_beta   90.00
_cell.angle_gamma   90.00
#
_symmetry.space_group_name_H-M   'P 1'
#
loop_
_entity.id
_entity.type
_entity.pdbx_description
1 polymer ?
#
loop_
_entity_poly.entity_id
_entity_poly.type
_entity_poly.pdbx_seq_one_letter_code
_entity_poly.pdbx_strand_id
1 'polypeptide(L)'
;MDVYRNEKRKNKARDRHQSRNHKPSEMATMSRPEGERRLAANRKYPPLRSYLTNLTIPGMSLQQQDRIRFWIQDAWWYVIHKSQVKRAIAALSVLAVAFYIGSHLIGGRTFPNVYSLGVPLGDMTVDEAETALLDAWYSQMTIQLVDLDRNWTVSPSQLGISLNARKTAENALGVGMAGLPLGYDVMPVIELDENVAQIFLLDLSNQANLAAFNA
;
A
#
# COMPACT_ATOMS: atom_id res chain seq x y z
N MET A 1 5.76 -19.96 65.20
CA MET A 1 6.79 -20.85 64.62
C MET A 1 7.32 -20.18 63.37
N ASP A 2 8.56 -19.76 63.48
CA ASP A 2 9.38 -19.07 62.48
C ASP A 2 9.67 -19.93 61.26
N VAL A 3 9.84 -19.31 60.08
CA VAL A 3 11.10 -19.41 59.30
C VAL A 3 11.17 -18.18 58.36
N TYR A 4 12.03 -17.21 58.72
CA TYR A 4 12.48 -16.13 57.84
C TYR A 4 13.41 -16.69 56.75
N ARG A 5 13.05 -16.55 55.47
CA ARG A 5 13.95 -16.86 54.33
C ARG A 5 14.60 -15.58 53.82
N ASN A 6 15.72 -15.21 54.44
CA ASN A 6 16.52 -14.05 54.08
C ASN A 6 17.49 -14.41 52.93
N GLU A 7 17.03 -14.32 51.68
CA GLU A 7 17.88 -14.53 50.51
C GLU A 7 18.76 -13.31 50.23
N LYS A 8 20.06 -13.52 50.50
CA LYS A 8 21.18 -12.62 50.22
C LYS A 8 21.13 -12.09 48.77
N ARG A 9 20.68 -10.86 48.60
CA ARG A 9 20.93 -10.05 47.39
C ARG A 9 22.44 -9.81 47.25
N LYS A 10 23.14 -10.73 46.59
CA LYS A 10 24.55 -10.57 46.22
C LYS A 10 24.68 -9.37 45.26
N ASN A 11 25.52 -8.43 45.66
CA ASN A 11 25.75 -7.14 45.01
C ASN A 11 26.42 -7.31 43.63
N LYS A 12 25.60 -7.53 42.60
CA LYS A 12 26.00 -7.67 41.18
C LYS A 12 26.79 -6.46 40.63
N ALA A 13 26.75 -5.32 41.32
CA ALA A 13 27.52 -4.13 40.98
C ALA A 13 29.03 -4.28 41.28
N ARG A 14 29.39 -5.04 42.32
CA ARG A 14 30.79 -5.16 42.76
C ARG A 14 31.60 -6.09 41.85
N ASP A 15 30.98 -7.15 41.33
CA ASP A 15 31.61 -8.10 40.39
C ASP A 15 31.95 -7.46 39.03
N ARG A 16 31.23 -6.41 38.62
CA ARG A 16 31.52 -5.66 37.38
C ARG A 16 32.78 -4.80 37.48
N HIS A 17 33.17 -4.38 38.69
CA HIS A 17 34.39 -3.62 38.88
C HIS A 17 35.63 -4.53 38.89
N GLN A 18 35.54 -5.73 39.45
CA GLN A 18 36.68 -6.65 39.49
C GLN A 18 37.01 -7.26 38.13
N SER A 19 36.01 -7.51 37.28
CA SER A 19 36.24 -7.99 35.91
C SER A 19 36.89 -6.95 34.97
N ARG A 20 36.87 -5.66 35.31
CA ARG A 20 37.55 -4.59 34.54
C ARG A 20 39.05 -4.50 34.82
N ASN A 21 39.52 -4.94 35.99
CA ASN A 21 40.92 -4.77 36.38
C ASN A 21 41.85 -5.90 35.90
N HIS A 22 41.32 -7.00 35.36
CA HIS A 22 42.11 -8.18 34.94
C HIS A 22 42.35 -8.30 33.42
N LYS A 23 42.21 -7.22 32.63
CA LYS A 23 42.45 -7.26 31.17
C LYS A 23 43.40 -6.20 30.57
N PRO A 24 44.56 -5.82 31.16
CA PRO A 24 45.50 -4.98 30.41
C PRO A 24 46.95 -5.51 30.32
N SER A 25 47.18 -6.79 29.98
CA SER A 25 48.57 -7.26 29.75
C SER A 25 48.80 -8.24 28.59
N GLU A 26 47.78 -8.73 27.88
CA GLU A 26 47.99 -9.74 26.81
C GLU A 26 47.51 -9.35 25.40
N MET A 27 47.10 -8.12 25.16
CA MET A 27 46.76 -7.67 23.81
C MET A 27 47.66 -6.52 23.34
N ALA A 28 48.96 -6.81 23.30
CA ALA A 28 49.92 -6.08 22.47
C ALA A 28 49.79 -6.51 21.00
N THR A 29 48.59 -6.35 20.43
CA THR A 29 48.42 -6.39 18.98
C THR A 29 48.65 -4.99 18.45
N MET A 30 49.84 -4.80 17.87
CA MET A 30 50.12 -3.98 16.70
C MET A 30 49.22 -2.74 16.55
N SER A 31 49.72 -1.59 17.00
CA SER A 31 49.13 -0.27 16.75
C SER A 31 49.04 0.00 15.25
N ARG A 32 47.94 -0.46 14.64
CA ARG A 32 47.46 0.04 13.36
C ARG A 32 46.71 1.35 13.67
N PRO A 33 46.96 2.46 12.96
CA PRO A 33 46.43 3.77 13.32
C PRO A 33 44.91 3.72 13.47
N GLU A 34 44.47 3.78 14.72
CA GLU A 34 43.08 3.51 15.17
C GLU A 34 42.22 4.79 15.17
N GLY A 35 42.70 5.85 14.53
CA GLY A 35 42.02 7.14 14.43
C GLY A 35 40.85 7.15 13.43
N GLU A 36 40.91 6.34 12.37
CA GLU A 36 39.92 6.42 11.27
C GLU A 36 38.82 5.36 11.33
N ARG A 37 39.03 4.22 12.01
CA ARG A 37 38.05 3.11 12.01
C ARG A 37 36.83 3.34 12.90
N ARG A 38 36.89 4.24 13.89
CA ARG A 38 35.73 4.54 14.76
C ARG A 38 34.72 5.50 14.15
N LEU A 39 35.05 6.19 13.07
CA LEU A 39 34.11 7.08 12.37
C LEU A 39 33.35 6.40 11.22
N ALA A 40 33.85 5.27 10.70
CA ALA A 40 33.22 4.57 9.57
C ALA A 40 32.09 3.60 9.97
N ALA A 41 32.05 3.12 11.22
CA ALA A 41 31.19 2.00 11.60
C ALA A 41 29.75 2.36 12.00
N ASN A 42 29.41 3.65 12.16
CA ASN A 42 28.10 4.04 12.72
C ASN A 42 27.29 5.05 11.89
N ARG A 43 27.54 5.14 10.59
CA ARG A 43 26.66 5.87 9.66
C ARG A 43 26.27 4.97 8.49
N LYS A 44 25.53 3.90 8.80
CA LYS A 44 24.86 3.07 7.77
C LYS A 44 23.87 3.86 6.91
N TYR A 45 23.57 5.10 7.29
CA TYR A 45 22.80 6.03 6.50
C TYR A 45 23.61 7.31 6.33
N PRO A 46 23.97 7.71 5.10
CA PRO A 46 24.48 9.05 4.88
C PRO A 46 23.41 10.04 5.38
N PRO A 47 23.80 11.14 6.05
CA PRO A 47 22.82 12.13 6.49
C PRO A 47 22.03 12.60 5.27
N LEU A 48 20.70 12.70 5.36
CA LEU A 48 19.79 13.12 4.28
C LEU A 48 20.29 14.35 3.48
N ARG A 49 21.11 15.20 4.10
CA ARG A 49 21.83 16.32 3.48
C ARG A 49 22.65 15.96 2.24
N SER A 50 23.20 14.75 2.10
CA SER A 50 24.01 14.36 0.93
C SER A 50 23.20 14.10 -0.33
N TYR A 51 21.90 13.81 -0.19
CA TYR A 51 21.03 13.61 -1.36
C TYR A 51 20.63 14.94 -2.00
N LEU A 52 20.61 16.03 -1.24
CA LEU A 52 20.26 17.36 -1.73
C LEU A 52 21.41 18.06 -2.46
N THR A 53 22.66 17.63 -2.30
CA THR A 53 23.83 18.32 -2.89
C THR A 53 24.03 18.09 -4.38
N ASN A 54 23.35 17.09 -4.96
CA ASN A 54 23.54 16.72 -6.37
C ASN A 54 22.36 17.11 -7.29
N LEU A 55 21.40 17.89 -6.77
CA LEU A 55 20.27 18.37 -7.57
C LEU A 55 20.74 19.52 -8.49
N THR A 56 21.24 19.18 -9.68
CA THR A 56 21.62 20.18 -10.69
C THR A 56 20.37 20.60 -11.45
N ILE A 57 19.87 21.81 -11.21
CA ILE A 57 18.71 22.34 -11.94
C ILE A 57 19.23 22.95 -13.26
N PRO A 58 18.92 22.34 -14.42
CA PRO A 58 19.37 22.87 -15.71
C PRO A 58 18.79 24.27 -15.96
N GLY A 59 19.64 25.20 -16.39
CA GLY A 59 19.23 26.57 -16.75
C GLY A 59 19.39 27.65 -15.67
N MET A 60 19.80 27.31 -14.44
CA MET A 60 20.16 28.32 -13.42
C MET A 60 21.66 28.59 -13.39
N SER A 61 22.04 29.85 -13.14
CA SER A 61 23.44 30.21 -12.92
C SER A 61 23.95 29.69 -11.58
N LEU A 62 25.24 29.32 -11.51
CA LEU A 62 25.87 28.81 -10.30
C LEU A 62 25.69 29.75 -9.09
N GLN A 63 25.72 31.06 -9.33
CA GLN A 63 25.55 32.07 -8.29
C GLN A 63 24.12 32.12 -7.73
N GLN A 64 23.10 31.81 -8.54
CA GLN A 64 21.71 31.70 -8.08
C GLN A 64 21.49 30.41 -7.28
N GLN A 65 22.15 29.30 -7.67
CA GLN A 65 22.07 28.02 -6.96
C GLN A 65 22.60 28.14 -5.52
N ASP A 66 23.73 28.84 -5.31
CA ASP A 66 24.29 29.03 -3.98
C ASP A 66 23.36 29.85 -3.07
N ARG A 67 22.71 30.90 -3.60
CA ARG A 67 21.74 31.71 -2.83
C ARG A 67 20.52 30.90 -2.40
N ILE A 68 19.98 30.09 -3.31
CA ILE A 68 18.84 29.21 -3.02
C ILE A 68 19.24 28.16 -1.97
N ARG A 69 20.46 27.62 -2.05
CA ARG A 69 20.97 26.63 -1.10
C ARG A 69 21.03 27.16 0.32
N PHE A 70 21.53 28.38 0.54
CA PHE A 70 21.54 28.99 1.88
C PHE A 70 20.14 29.19 2.44
N TRP A 71 19.19 29.63 1.60
CA TRP A 71 17.79 29.78 1.98
C TRP A 71 17.13 28.45 2.40
N ILE A 72 17.36 27.38 1.63
CA ILE A 72 16.82 26.05 1.96
C ILE A 72 17.42 25.52 3.26
N GLN A 73 18.72 25.70 3.47
CA GLN A 73 19.39 25.24 4.69
C GLN A 73 18.85 25.92 5.94
N ASP A 74 18.63 27.24 5.87
CA ASP A 74 18.14 28.01 7.00
C ASP A 74 16.66 27.70 7.28
N ALA A 75 15.83 27.61 6.23
CA ALA A 75 14.45 27.17 6.34
C ALA A 75 14.34 25.78 6.98
N TRP A 76 15.18 24.83 6.55
CA TRP A 76 15.21 23.48 7.10
C TRP A 76 15.63 23.46 8.58
N TRP A 77 16.61 24.29 8.96
CA TRP A 77 17.02 24.43 10.36
C TRP A 77 15.86 24.96 11.23
N TYR A 78 15.14 25.97 10.75
CA TYR A 78 13.96 26.54 11.40
C TYR A 78 12.82 25.52 11.59
N VAL A 79 12.54 24.72 10.55
CA VAL A 79 11.53 23.66 10.60
C VAL A 79 11.87 22.61 11.66
N ILE A 80 13.15 22.25 11.80
CA ILE A 80 13.56 21.21 12.76
C ILE A 80 13.63 21.75 14.21
N HIS A 81 14.17 22.96 14.40
CA HIS A 81 14.53 23.46 15.75
C HIS A 81 13.37 24.17 16.47
N LYS A 82 12.44 24.84 15.77
CA LYS A 82 11.32 25.53 16.44
C LYS A 82 10.13 24.60 16.64
N SER A 83 9.77 24.33 17.90
CA SER A 83 8.61 23.50 18.25
C SER A 83 7.27 24.05 17.74
N GLN A 84 7.13 25.38 17.69
CA GLN A 84 5.95 26.06 17.14
C GLN A 84 5.77 25.80 15.64
N VAL A 85 6.86 25.84 14.86
CA VAL A 85 6.82 25.58 13.42
C VAL A 85 6.42 24.13 13.15
N LYS A 86 6.96 23.17 13.92
CA LYS A 86 6.56 21.75 13.82
C LYS A 86 5.07 21.55 14.11
N ARG A 87 4.54 22.22 15.14
CA ARG A 87 3.10 22.18 15.45
C ARG A 87 2.25 22.79 14.33
N ALA A 88 2.69 23.91 13.76
CA ALA A 88 2.02 24.56 12.65
C ALA A 88 1.99 23.68 11.38
N ILE A 89 3.11 23.05 11.02
CA ILE A 89 3.19 22.13 9.88
C ILE A 89 2.32 20.89 10.11
N ALA A 90 2.37 20.31 11.31
CA ALA A 90 1.52 19.16 11.65
C ALA A 90 0.03 19.53 11.57
N ALA A 91 -0.37 20.69 12.12
CA ALA A 91 -1.74 21.18 12.02
C ALA A 91 -2.18 21.44 10.58
N LEU A 92 -1.32 22.05 9.76
CA LEU A 92 -1.57 22.29 8.35
C LEU A 92 -1.71 20.98 7.56
N SER A 93 -0.87 19.99 7.85
CA SER A 93 -0.94 18.67 7.22
C SER A 93 -2.24 17.94 7.60
N VAL A 94 -2.66 17.99 8.86
CA VAL A 94 -3.95 17.42 9.30
C VAL A 94 -5.10 18.13 8.62
N LEU A 95 -5.05 19.47 8.50
CA LEU A 95 -6.07 20.26 7.84
C LEU A 95 -6.17 19.93 6.34
N ALA A 96 -5.03 19.78 5.65
CA ALA A 96 -4.99 19.38 4.26
C ALA A 96 -5.59 17.98 4.03
N VAL A 97 -5.27 17.02 4.91
CA VAL A 97 -5.85 15.66 4.86
C VAL A 97 -7.35 15.71 5.16
N ALA A 98 -7.79 16.46 6.17
CA ALA A 98 -9.20 16.62 6.48
C ALA A 98 -9.97 17.29 5.35
N PHE A 99 -9.38 18.30 4.69
CA PHE A 99 -9.96 18.96 3.52
C PHE A 99 -10.09 17.99 2.35
N TYR A 100 -9.04 17.19 2.07
CA TYR A 100 -9.06 16.17 1.03
C TYR A 100 -10.13 15.09 1.28
N ILE A 101 -10.24 14.59 2.52
CA ILE A 101 -11.28 13.63 2.89
C ILE A 101 -12.66 14.28 2.78
N GLY A 102 -12.82 15.50 3.29
CA GLY A 102 -14.08 16.25 3.24
C GLY A 102 -14.56 16.51 1.82
N SER A 103 -13.66 16.85 0.89
CA SER A 103 -14.02 17.07 -0.51
C SER A 103 -14.55 15.81 -1.20
N HIS A 104 -13.99 14.64 -0.88
CA HIS A 104 -14.44 13.36 -1.44
C HIS A 104 -15.78 12.93 -0.88
N LEU A 105 -15.99 13.11 0.43
CA LEU A 105 -17.25 12.75 1.10
C LEU A 105 -18.44 13.56 0.57
N ILE A 106 -18.24 14.84 0.24
CA ILE A 106 -19.31 15.70 -0.29
C ILE A 106 -19.61 15.38 -1.77
N GLY A 107 -18.60 14.96 -2.53
CA GLY A 107 -18.74 14.69 -3.96
C GLY A 107 -19.42 13.37 -4.32
N GLY A 108 -19.64 12.46 -3.35
CA GLY A 108 -20.18 11.12 -3.62
C GLY A 108 -19.30 10.30 -4.57
N ARG A 109 -17.99 10.58 -4.59
CA ARG A 109 -17.02 9.91 -5.46
C ARG A 109 -16.36 8.76 -4.72
N THR A 110 -16.13 7.66 -5.41
CA THR A 110 -15.35 6.52 -4.92
C THR A 110 -13.91 6.95 -4.61
N PHE A 111 -13.36 6.40 -3.53
CA PHE A 111 -11.99 6.71 -3.11
C PHE A 111 -10.97 6.20 -4.15
N PRO A 112 -9.79 6.84 -4.25
CA PRO A 112 -8.74 6.37 -5.13
C PRO A 112 -8.28 4.96 -4.78
N ASN A 113 -7.71 4.26 -5.76
CA ASN A 113 -7.23 2.87 -5.66
C ASN A 113 -8.34 1.85 -5.31
N VAL A 114 -9.60 2.14 -5.58
CA VAL A 114 -10.68 1.15 -5.52
C VAL A 114 -10.87 0.53 -6.90
N TYR A 115 -10.94 -0.80 -6.94
CA TYR A 115 -11.09 -1.59 -8.16
C TYR A 115 -12.27 -2.54 -8.02
N SER A 116 -12.86 -2.95 -9.14
CA SER A 116 -13.73 -4.12 -9.19
C SER A 116 -13.66 -4.71 -10.59
N LEU A 117 -13.58 -6.05 -10.70
CA LEU A 117 -13.41 -6.74 -11.99
C LEU A 117 -12.19 -6.23 -12.79
N GLY A 118 -11.15 -5.75 -12.10
CA GLY A 118 -9.98 -5.14 -12.74
C GLY A 118 -10.20 -3.72 -13.28
N VAL A 119 -11.40 -3.16 -13.16
CA VAL A 119 -11.73 -1.79 -13.56
C VAL A 119 -11.39 -0.83 -12.43
N PRO A 120 -10.59 0.24 -12.66
CA PRO A 120 -10.35 1.26 -11.67
C PRO A 120 -11.61 2.12 -11.50
N LEU A 121 -12.18 2.10 -10.30
CA LEU A 121 -13.38 2.88 -9.97
C LEU A 121 -13.06 4.19 -9.26
N GLY A 122 -11.81 4.45 -8.89
CA GLY A 122 -11.44 5.65 -8.13
C GLY A 122 -11.80 6.96 -8.83
N ASP A 123 -12.21 7.97 -8.05
CA ASP A 123 -12.63 9.30 -8.50
C ASP A 123 -13.89 9.34 -9.38
N MET A 124 -14.54 8.20 -9.60
CA MET A 124 -15.81 8.12 -10.30
C MET A 124 -16.98 8.37 -9.36
N THR A 125 -18.05 8.95 -9.88
CA THR A 125 -19.37 8.90 -9.22
C THR A 125 -19.96 7.50 -9.36
N VAL A 126 -21.01 7.19 -8.58
CA VAL A 126 -21.68 5.87 -8.65
C VAL A 126 -22.21 5.59 -10.07
N ASP A 127 -22.76 6.60 -10.75
CA ASP A 127 -23.31 6.47 -12.12
C ASP A 127 -22.20 6.21 -13.17
N GLU A 128 -21.07 6.91 -13.05
CA GLU A 128 -19.89 6.72 -13.90
C GLU A 128 -19.28 5.33 -13.69
N ALA A 129 -19.13 4.93 -12.42
CA ALA A 129 -18.61 3.61 -12.05
C ALA A 129 -19.53 2.48 -12.55
N GLU A 130 -20.84 2.63 -12.42
CA GLU A 130 -21.83 1.70 -12.94
C GLU A 130 -21.67 1.52 -14.46
N THR A 131 -21.57 2.62 -15.21
CA THR A 131 -21.39 2.59 -16.66
C THR A 131 -20.08 1.91 -17.04
N ALA A 132 -18.97 2.22 -16.37
CA ALA A 132 -17.67 1.61 -16.60
C ALA A 132 -17.67 0.10 -16.30
N LEU A 133 -18.36 -0.32 -15.24
CA LEU A 133 -18.51 -1.73 -14.88
C LEU A 133 -19.34 -2.50 -15.90
N LEU A 134 -20.45 -1.93 -16.38
CA LEU A 134 -21.27 -2.55 -17.42
C LEU A 134 -20.51 -2.67 -18.74
N ASP A 135 -19.78 -1.63 -19.14
CA ASP A 135 -18.96 -1.64 -20.35
C ASP A 135 -17.90 -2.75 -20.28
N ALA A 136 -17.16 -2.84 -19.17
CA ALA A 136 -16.18 -3.89 -18.97
C ALA A 136 -16.83 -5.30 -18.93
N TRP A 137 -17.97 -5.45 -18.26
CA TRP A 137 -18.69 -6.72 -18.17
C TRP A 137 -19.11 -7.24 -19.54
N TYR A 138 -19.69 -6.40 -20.39
CA TYR A 138 -20.17 -6.83 -21.72
C TYR A 138 -19.07 -6.92 -22.78
N SER A 139 -18.00 -6.12 -22.67
CA SER A 139 -16.95 -6.08 -23.70
C SER A 139 -15.80 -7.06 -23.43
N GLN A 140 -15.49 -7.36 -22.16
CA GLN A 140 -14.28 -8.11 -21.80
C GLN A 140 -14.57 -9.48 -21.19
N MET A 141 -15.73 -9.66 -20.55
CA MET A 141 -16.02 -10.90 -19.82
C MET A 141 -16.53 -11.99 -20.76
N THR A 142 -15.81 -13.11 -20.78
CA THR A 142 -16.24 -14.35 -21.44
C THR A 142 -16.08 -15.51 -20.49
N ILE A 143 -16.97 -16.48 -20.58
CA ILE A 143 -16.94 -17.70 -19.78
C ILE A 143 -16.64 -18.85 -20.72
N GLN A 144 -15.62 -19.63 -20.39
CA GLN A 144 -15.29 -20.85 -21.12
C GLN A 144 -15.90 -22.04 -20.40
N LEU A 145 -16.82 -22.74 -21.07
CA LEU A 145 -17.36 -24.02 -20.63
C LEU A 145 -16.52 -25.12 -21.27
N VAL A 146 -16.11 -26.11 -20.47
CA VAL A 146 -15.26 -27.22 -20.93
C VAL A 146 -15.93 -28.53 -20.57
N ASP A 147 -16.12 -29.40 -21.57
CA ASP A 147 -16.62 -30.77 -21.43
C ASP A 147 -15.74 -31.72 -22.25
N LEU A 148 -14.87 -32.48 -21.56
CA LEU A 148 -13.86 -33.34 -22.18
C LEU A 148 -13.01 -32.56 -23.20
N ASP A 149 -13.11 -32.92 -24.49
CA ASP A 149 -12.38 -32.28 -25.60
C ASP A 149 -13.13 -31.08 -26.21
N ARG A 150 -14.30 -30.73 -25.68
CA ARG A 150 -15.15 -29.66 -26.20
C ARG A 150 -15.02 -28.41 -25.35
N ASN A 151 -14.95 -27.27 -26.03
CA ASN A 151 -14.96 -25.96 -25.41
C ASN A 151 -16.03 -25.07 -26.06
N TRP A 152 -16.71 -24.30 -25.22
CA TRP A 152 -17.63 -23.26 -25.66
C TRP A 152 -17.26 -21.95 -24.98
N THR A 153 -17.17 -20.88 -25.75
CA THR A 153 -17.00 -19.53 -25.23
C THR A 153 -18.36 -18.83 -25.26
N VAL A 154 -18.87 -18.48 -24.09
CA VAL A 154 -20.20 -17.91 -23.91
C VAL A 154 -20.11 -16.59 -23.16
N SER A 155 -21.01 -15.66 -23.46
CA SER A 155 -21.12 -14.44 -22.66
C SER A 155 -21.85 -14.73 -21.35
N PRO A 156 -21.56 -14.00 -20.26
CA PRO A 156 -22.29 -14.15 -19.00
C PRO A 156 -23.81 -14.01 -19.17
N SER A 157 -24.25 -13.10 -20.04
CA SER A 157 -25.67 -12.89 -20.35
C SER A 157 -26.36 -14.11 -20.96
N GLN A 158 -25.66 -14.94 -21.74
CA GLN A 158 -26.21 -16.17 -22.29
C GLN A 158 -26.44 -17.23 -21.20
N LEU A 159 -25.63 -17.20 -20.14
CA LEU A 159 -25.78 -18.07 -18.97
C LEU A 159 -26.79 -17.54 -17.96
N GLY A 160 -27.50 -16.45 -18.26
CA GLY A 160 -28.39 -15.79 -17.30
C GLY A 160 -27.65 -15.06 -16.18
N ILE A 161 -26.34 -14.84 -16.31
CA ILE A 161 -25.53 -14.15 -15.31
C ILE A 161 -25.53 -12.66 -15.64
N SER A 162 -26.03 -11.84 -14.71
CA SER A 162 -26.03 -10.38 -14.82
C SER A 162 -25.21 -9.75 -13.69
N LEU A 163 -24.58 -8.60 -14.00
CA LEU A 163 -23.88 -7.80 -13.02
C LEU A 163 -24.82 -6.73 -12.46
N ASN A 164 -25.03 -6.72 -11.14
CA ASN A 164 -25.64 -5.58 -10.47
C ASN A 164 -24.57 -4.49 -10.26
N ALA A 165 -24.28 -3.78 -11.35
CA ALA A 165 -23.22 -2.78 -11.42
C ALA A 165 -23.48 -1.62 -10.45
N ARG A 166 -24.74 -1.20 -10.31
CA ARG A 166 -25.16 -0.19 -9.34
C ARG A 166 -24.77 -0.55 -7.92
N LYS A 167 -25.19 -1.73 -7.45
CA LYS A 167 -24.91 -2.19 -6.09
C LYS A 167 -23.43 -2.43 -5.86
N THR A 168 -22.70 -2.84 -6.90
CA THR A 168 -21.23 -2.97 -6.86
C THR A 168 -20.56 -1.60 -6.71
N ALA A 169 -21.01 -0.58 -7.46
CA ALA A 169 -20.52 0.78 -7.34
C ALA A 169 -20.86 1.42 -5.97
N GLU A 170 -22.04 1.14 -5.43
CA GLU A 170 -22.43 1.56 -4.07
C GLU A 170 -21.56 0.88 -3.00
N ASN A 171 -21.29 -0.42 -3.13
CA ASN A 171 -20.34 -1.12 -2.27
C ASN A 171 -18.94 -0.52 -2.36
N ALA A 172 -18.50 -0.14 -3.57
CA ALA A 172 -17.22 0.52 -3.79
C ALA A 172 -17.13 1.89 -3.11
N LEU A 173 -18.20 2.68 -3.17
CA LEU A 173 -18.30 3.95 -2.44
C LEU A 173 -18.24 3.71 -0.92
N GLY A 174 -18.90 2.63 -0.44
CA GLY A 174 -18.94 2.23 0.96
C GLY A 174 -17.61 1.76 1.55
N VAL A 175 -16.62 1.37 0.73
CA VAL A 175 -15.27 1.00 1.19
C VAL A 175 -14.60 2.15 1.95
N GLY A 176 -14.89 3.39 1.56
CA GLY A 176 -14.31 4.57 2.18
C GLY A 176 -12.78 4.60 2.08
N MET A 177 -12.12 4.97 3.19
CA MET A 177 -10.66 5.08 3.25
C MET A 177 -9.92 3.73 3.37
N ALA A 178 -10.61 2.59 3.40
CA ALA A 178 -9.98 1.29 3.58
C ALA A 178 -9.03 0.89 2.42
N GLY A 179 -9.19 1.50 1.25
CA GLY A 179 -8.31 1.29 0.09
C GLY A 179 -6.99 2.06 0.11
N LEU A 180 -6.74 2.93 1.09
CA LEU A 180 -5.48 3.69 1.17
C LEU A 180 -4.43 2.97 2.04
N PRO A 181 -3.17 2.82 1.61
CA PRO A 181 -2.59 3.18 0.30
C PRO A 181 -2.55 2.01 -0.71
N LEU A 182 -2.89 0.79 -0.29
CA LEU A 182 -2.59 -0.45 -1.03
C LEU A 182 -3.64 -0.85 -2.06
N GLY A 183 -4.73 -0.10 -2.16
CA GLY A 183 -5.90 -0.40 -2.98
C GLY A 183 -6.88 -1.36 -2.30
N TYR A 184 -8.10 -1.41 -2.84
CA TYR A 184 -9.15 -2.32 -2.39
C TYR A 184 -9.90 -2.88 -3.60
N ASP A 185 -10.04 -4.20 -3.66
CA ASP A 185 -10.81 -4.87 -4.70
C ASP A 185 -12.21 -5.22 -4.17
N VAL A 186 -13.23 -4.66 -4.80
CA VAL A 186 -14.63 -4.80 -4.41
C VAL A 186 -15.20 -5.99 -5.15
N MET A 187 -15.69 -6.96 -4.38
CA MET A 187 -16.36 -8.13 -4.94
C MET A 187 -17.61 -7.68 -5.73
N PRO A 188 -17.74 -8.07 -7.00
CA PRO A 188 -18.90 -7.73 -7.81
C PRO A 188 -20.15 -8.43 -7.28
N VAL A 189 -21.28 -7.74 -7.32
CA VAL A 189 -22.57 -8.34 -6.99
C VAL A 189 -23.18 -8.91 -8.26
N ILE A 190 -23.24 -10.23 -8.32
CA ILE A 190 -23.72 -10.98 -9.47
C ILE A 190 -25.11 -11.53 -9.16
N GLU A 191 -26.02 -11.44 -10.13
CA GLU A 191 -27.34 -12.03 -10.08
C GLU A 191 -27.44 -13.14 -11.15
N LEU A 192 -28.19 -14.19 -10.84
CA LEU A 192 -28.40 -15.33 -11.73
C LEU A 192 -29.88 -15.45 -12.05
N ASP A 193 -30.21 -15.35 -13.34
CA ASP A 193 -31.50 -15.77 -13.88
C ASP A 193 -31.45 -17.29 -14.11
N GLU A 194 -32.01 -18.03 -13.16
CA GLU A 194 -32.05 -19.49 -13.19
C GLU A 194 -32.80 -20.03 -14.42
N ASN A 195 -33.81 -19.31 -14.92
CA ASN A 195 -34.60 -19.77 -16.07
C ASN A 195 -33.77 -19.70 -17.36
N VAL A 196 -33.09 -18.57 -17.59
CA VAL A 196 -32.17 -18.42 -18.73
C VAL A 196 -31.04 -19.44 -18.64
N ALA A 197 -30.46 -19.63 -17.45
CA ALA A 197 -29.41 -20.62 -17.22
C ALA A 197 -29.88 -22.05 -17.54
N GLN A 198 -31.07 -22.45 -17.08
CA GLN A 198 -31.62 -23.79 -17.33
C GLN A 198 -31.89 -24.04 -18.81
N ILE A 199 -32.49 -23.07 -19.51
CA ILE A 199 -32.74 -23.17 -20.95
C ILE A 199 -31.42 -23.30 -21.71
N PHE A 200 -30.42 -22.47 -21.37
CA PHE A 200 -29.10 -22.53 -21.99
C PHE A 200 -28.43 -23.90 -21.77
N LEU A 201 -28.43 -24.40 -20.53
CA LEU A 201 -27.81 -25.69 -20.20
C LEU A 201 -28.54 -26.87 -20.85
N LEU A 202 -29.87 -26.81 -20.98
CA LEU A 202 -30.65 -27.82 -21.69
C LEU A 202 -30.29 -27.84 -23.18
N ASP A 203 -30.19 -26.66 -23.81
CA ASP A 203 -29.75 -26.56 -25.20
C ASP A 203 -28.33 -27.09 -25.40
N LEU A 204 -27.40 -26.69 -24.51
CA LEU A 204 -26.03 -27.20 -24.50
C LEU A 204 -25.99 -28.73 -24.36
N SER A 205 -26.85 -29.31 -23.51
CA SER A 205 -26.95 -30.76 -23.33
C SER A 205 -27.44 -31.49 -24.59
N ASN A 206 -28.39 -30.90 -25.31
CA ASN A 206 -28.88 -31.44 -26.58
C ASN A 206 -27.79 -31.37 -27.65
N GLN A 207 -27.05 -30.25 -27.71
CA GLN A 207 -25.91 -30.10 -28.61
C GLN A 207 -24.79 -31.11 -28.27
N ALA A 208 -24.54 -31.36 -26.99
CA ALA A 208 -23.53 -32.30 -26.55
C ALA A 208 -23.89 -33.76 -26.88
N ASN A 209 -25.16 -34.15 -26.76
CA ASN A 209 -25.62 -35.51 -27.04
C ASN A 209 -25.58 -35.89 -28.54
N LEU A 210 -25.72 -34.92 -29.45
CA LEU A 210 -25.81 -35.21 -30.89
C LEU A 210 -24.48 -35.65 -31.54
N ALA A 211 -23.33 -35.37 -30.93
CA ALA A 211 -22.03 -35.52 -31.61
C ALA A 211 -21.21 -36.77 -31.22
N ALA A 212 -21.77 -37.74 -30.48
CA ALA A 212 -21.03 -38.95 -30.11
C ALA A 212 -21.23 -40.15 -31.06
N PHE A 213 -22.07 -40.04 -32.10
CA PHE A 213 -22.56 -41.23 -32.82
C PHE A 213 -21.82 -41.61 -34.12
N ASN A 214 -20.71 -40.94 -34.52
CA ASN A 214 -20.01 -41.25 -35.78
C ASN A 214 -18.48 -41.09 -35.70
N ALA A 215 -17.82 -41.80 -34.77
CA ALA A 215 -16.36 -41.98 -34.79
C ALA A 215 -15.99 -43.44 -34.54
#